data_AF-A0A3C0JBD0-F1
#
_entry.id   AF-A0A3C0JBD0-F1
#
_cell.length_a   1.000
_cell.length_b   1.000
_cell.length_c   1.000
_cell.angle_alpha   90.00
_cell.angle_beta   90.00
_cell.angle_gamma   90.00
#
_symmetry.space_group_name_H-M   'P 1'
#
loop_
_entity.id
_entity.type
_entity.pdbx_description
1 polymer ?
#
loop_
_entity_poly.entity_id
_entity_poly.type
_entity_poly.pdbx_seq_one_letter_code
_entity_poly.pdbx_strand_id
1 'polypeptide(L)' 'MSNTPPDRLAVDPRSPFHDNAILSRGVGVRFNGVERSDVEEYSVSEGWIR' A
#
# COMPACT_ATOMS: atom_id res chain seq x y z
N MET A 1 16.24 -4.86 -7.17
CA MET A 1 14.83 -4.84 -6.76
C MET A 1 14.69 -3.76 -5.71
N SER A 2 13.96 -2.68 -6.00
CA SER A 2 13.81 -1.59 -5.03
C SER A 2 12.95 -2.09 -3.86
N ASN A 3 13.44 -1.96 -2.63
CA ASN A 3 12.67 -2.26 -1.42
C ASN A 3 11.60 -1.19 -1.13
N THR A 4 11.52 -0.15 -1.96
CA THR A 4 10.53 0.92 -1.81
C THR A 4 9.14 0.45 -2.23
N PRO A 5 8.10 0.65 -1.42
CA PRO A 5 6.71 0.43 -1.83
C PRO A 5 6.33 1.31 -3.03
N PRO A 6 5.37 0.90 -3.87
CA PRO A 6 4.89 1.72 -4.97
C PRO A 6 4.12 2.93 -4.42
N ASP A 7 3.89 3.94 -5.27
CA ASP A 7 3.09 5.13 -4.92
C ASP A 7 1.65 4.79 -4.52
N ARG A 8 1.07 3.76 -5.16
CA ARG A 8 -0.26 3.25 -4.87
C ARG A 8 -0.24 1.73 -4.82
N LEU A 9 -0.94 1.15 -3.86
CA LEU A 9 -1.10 -0.30 -3.71
C LEU A 9 -2.45 -0.61 -3.10
N ALA A 10 -3.12 -1.62 -3.66
CA ALA A 10 -4.38 -2.14 -3.15
C ALA A 10 -4.27 -3.63 -2.84
N VAL A 11 -4.89 -4.07 -1.74
CA VAL A 11 -5.00 -5.50 -1.41
C VAL A 11 -6.08 -6.19 -2.23
N ASP A 12 -7.09 -5.45 -2.70
CA ASP A 12 -8.19 -6.00 -3.48
C ASP A 12 -7.72 -6.37 -4.91
N PRO A 13 -7.79 -7.65 -5.32
CA PRO A 13 -7.36 -8.10 -6.65
C PRO A 13 -8.15 -7.50 -7.81
N ARG A 14 -9.29 -6.85 -7.55
CA ARG A 14 -10.09 -6.15 -8.56
C ARG A 14 -9.60 -4.74 -8.82
N SER A 15 -8.75 -4.19 -7.95
CA SER A 15 -8.17 -2.86 -8.14
C SER A 15 -7.06 -2.92 -9.21
N PRO A 16 -6.97 -1.92 -10.10
CA PRO A 16 -5.85 -1.82 -11.05
C PRO A 16 -4.49 -1.62 -10.36
N PHE A 17 -4.48 -1.31 -9.06
CA PHE A 17 -3.28 -1.12 -8.25
C PHE A 17 -2.96 -2.33 -7.37
N HIS A 18 -3.55 -3.49 -7.67
CA HIS A 18 -3.22 -4.73 -7.00
C HIS A 18 -1.90 -5.31 -7.49
N ASP A 19 -0.97 -5.57 -6.58
CA ASP A 19 0.29 -6.26 -6.88
C ASP A 19 0.60 -7.32 -5.82
N ASN A 20 0.39 -8.58 -6.19
CA ASN A 20 0.60 -9.72 -5.31
C ASN A 20 2.07 -9.89 -4.88
N ALA A 21 3.03 -9.60 -5.78
CA ALA A 21 4.45 -9.75 -5.48
C ALA A 21 4.89 -8.75 -4.40
N ILE A 22 4.35 -7.53 -4.45
CA ILE A 22 4.61 -6.50 -3.45
C ILE A 22 3.92 -6.85 -2.13
N LEU A 23 2.65 -7.28 -2.18
CA LEU A 23 1.91 -7.70 -0.99
C LEU A 23 2.59 -8.87 -0.28
N SER A 24 3.11 -9.85 -1.03
CA SER A 24 3.79 -11.02 -0.47
C SER A 24 5.10 -10.68 0.24
N ARG A 25 5.77 -9.58 -0.11
CA ARG A 25 6.98 -9.14 0.61
C ARG A 25 6.65 -8.46 1.95
N GLY A 26 5.39 -8.04 2.11
CA GLY A 26 4.93 -7.18 3.20
C GLY A 26 5.16 -5.70 2.91
N VAL A 27 4.16 -4.88 3.22
CA VAL A 27 4.23 -3.41 3.16
C VAL A 27 3.68 -2.85 4.47
N GLY A 28 4.53 -2.12 5.19
CA GLY A 28 4.10 -1.36 6.37
C GLY A 28 3.56 0.02 5.94
N VAL A 29 2.37 0.38 6.39
CA VAL A 29 1.78 1.70 6.11
C VAL A 29 1.87 2.56 7.36
N ARG A 30 2.37 3.80 7.19
CA ARG A 30 2.38 4.81 8.25
C ARG A 30 1.63 6.04 7.76
N PHE A 31 0.56 6.40 8.47
CA PHE A 31 -0.29 7.54 8.12
C PHE A 31 -0.41 8.47 9.33
N ASN A 32 -0.10 9.76 9.14
CA ASN A 32 -0.03 10.76 10.21
C ASN A 32 0.84 10.32 11.42
N GLY A 33 1.96 9.65 11.15
CA GLY A 33 2.87 9.14 12.18
C GLY A 33 2.41 7.85 12.87
N VAL A 34 1.21 7.35 12.57
CA VAL A 34 0.65 6.12 13.15
C VAL A 34 0.86 4.96 12.19
N GLU A 35 1.39 3.86 12.69
CA GLU A 35 1.49 2.61 11.93
C GLU A 35 0.12 1.96 11.81
N ARG A 36 -0.24 1.56 10.59
CA ARG A 36 -1.52 0.96 10.25
C ARG A 36 -1.30 -0.41 9.65
N SER A 37 -2.09 -1.37 10.09
CA SER A 37 -2.15 -2.74 9.57
C SER A 37 -3.52 -3.08 8.96
N ASP A 38 -4.46 -2.13 9.04
CA ASP A 38 -5.85 -2.20 8.60
C ASP A 38 -6.09 -1.50 7.26
N VAL A 39 -5.02 -1.25 6.48
CA VAL A 39 -5.10 -0.54 5.20
C VAL A 39 -5.38 -1.52 4.07
N GLU A 40 -6.49 -1.29 3.38
CA GLU A 40 -6.87 -1.99 2.15
C GLU A 40 -6.23 -1.35 0.91
N GLU A 41 -6.12 -0.02 0.89
CA GLU A 41 -5.49 0.72 -0.21
C GLU A 41 -4.84 2.01 0.29
N TYR A 42 -3.73 2.41 -0.32
CA TYR A 42 -3.14 3.73 -0.08
C TYR A 42 -2.75 4.41 -1.38
N SER A 43 -2.73 5.74 -1.36
CA SER A 43 -2.19 6.60 -2.43
C SER A 43 -1.27 7.65 -1.80
N VAL A 44 0.04 7.53 -2.01
CA VAL A 44 1.03 8.44 -1.43
C VAL A 44 0.96 9.80 -2.11
N SER A 45 0.91 9.84 -3.44
CA SER A 45 0.80 11.09 -4.20
C SER A 45 -0.48 11.88 -3.88
N GLU A 46 -1.58 11.20 -3.57
CA GLU A 46 -2.84 11.86 -3.19
C GLU A 46 -3.00 12.03 -1.67
N GLY A 47 -2.17 11.36 -0.86
CA GLY A 47 -2.13 11.52 0.59
C GLY A 47 -3.30 10.90 1.35
N TRP A 48 -3.83 9.76 0.91
CA TRP A 48 -4.92 9.06 1.61
C TRP A 48 -4.66 7.56 1.80
N ILE A 49 -5.35 6.98 2.78
CA ILE A 49 -5.45 5.54 3.03
C ILE A 49 -6.93 5.14 3.11
N ARG A 50 -7.23 3.91 2.75
CA ARG A 50 -8.54 3.27 2.84
C ARG A 50 -8.40 1.94 3.54
#